data_AF-A0A2W4KJ23-F1
#
_entry.id   AF-A0A2W4KJ23-F1
#
_cell.length_a   1.000
_cell.length_b   1.000
_cell.length_c   1.000
_cell.angle_alpha   90.00
_cell.angle_beta   90.00
_cell.angle_gamma   90.00
#
_symmetry.space_group_name_H-M   'P 1'
#
loop_
_entity.id
_entity.type
_entity.pdbx_description
1 polymer ?
#
loop_
_entity_poly.entity_id
_entity_poly.type
_entity_poly.pdbx_seq_one_letter_code
_entity_poly.pdbx_strand_id
1 'polypeptide(L)'
;LPRYERICFEKEKIRVPGRPPAAFVCPGHPLLDATIDVILERYRPLLKQGAVLVDERDEGETPRWLFYLEHAIRDGRVDGEGRVRVVSRRLQFVEIDLEGRTRNAGYAPYLDYRPLREEEKALLAPELEARLQGAQAHDLEAQAVSYAVRELVPAHFEEVRRHKVALVEKTMAAVKDRLTKEIAYWDHRAEELRLQEQAGKVNARINSARARQRADELQARLEKRMRELEQEKNLAPLPPEVLGYALVVPMGLVRRLRGEVTSDEPGLFARETEEVERLAMEAVMEAERSLGYEPRDVSRERCGYDIESRIPAQPGRLRFIEVKGRVAGARTVTVTKNEILTALNKPDDYILALVQVQEGRVQGVRYVRRPFRREPDFGAASVNYDWDELWGRGEEPR
;
A
#
# COMPACT_ATOMS: atom_id res chain seq x y z
N LEU A 1 31.99 -10.27 16.75
CA LEU A 1 32.10 -9.09 15.86
C LEU A 1 30.82 -8.28 15.98
N PRO A 2 30.85 -7.06 16.53
CA PRO A 2 29.68 -6.17 16.55
C PRO A 2 29.46 -5.64 15.13
N ARG A 3 28.75 -6.41 14.28
CA ARG A 3 28.47 -6.04 12.87
C ARG A 3 27.62 -4.77 12.73
N TYR A 4 26.95 -4.34 13.80
CA TYR A 4 26.09 -3.15 13.83
C TYR A 4 26.36 -2.29 15.08
N GLU A 5 27.49 -1.57 15.08
CA GLU A 5 27.86 -0.68 16.20
C GLU A 5 26.91 0.52 16.34
N ARG A 6 26.41 1.04 15.21
CA ARG A 6 25.38 2.10 15.15
C ARG A 6 24.42 1.83 14.00
N ILE A 7 23.14 2.11 14.19
CA ILE A 7 22.11 2.07 13.14
C ILE A 7 21.44 3.43 12.97
N CYS A 8 20.87 3.69 11.79
CA CYS A 8 20.07 4.88 11.51
C CYS A 8 18.99 4.57 10.46
N PHE A 9 17.92 5.37 10.46
CA PHE A 9 16.80 5.29 9.50
C PHE A 9 16.71 6.51 8.58
N GLU A 10 17.63 7.47 8.75
CA GLU A 10 17.75 8.70 7.95
C GLU A 10 19.13 8.73 7.27
N LYS A 11 19.16 8.99 5.96
CA LYS A 11 20.41 8.95 5.18
C LYS A 11 21.42 9.99 5.66
N GLU A 12 20.92 11.13 6.10
CA GLU A 12 21.70 12.26 6.61
C GLU A 12 22.43 11.89 7.91
N LYS A 13 21.93 10.89 8.64
CA LYS A 13 22.49 10.44 9.93
C LYS A 13 23.49 9.29 9.80
N ILE A 14 23.78 8.83 8.57
CA ILE A 14 24.79 7.78 8.31
C ILE A 14 26.17 8.22 8.82
N ARG A 15 26.56 9.48 8.60
CA ARG A 15 27.84 10.03 9.06
C ARG A 15 27.58 11.21 10.00
N VAL A 16 27.85 11.01 11.28
CA VAL A 16 27.75 12.06 12.31
C VAL A 16 29.15 12.32 12.85
N PRO A 17 29.61 13.59 12.92
CA PRO A 17 30.93 13.92 13.45
C PRO A 17 31.15 13.35 14.87
N GLY A 18 32.33 12.79 15.11
CA GLY A 18 32.68 12.18 16.41
C GLY A 18 32.00 10.85 16.70
N ARG A 19 31.28 10.24 15.74
CA ARG A 19 30.63 8.93 15.88
C ARG A 19 31.02 7.98 14.74
N PRO A 20 31.07 6.66 14.97
CA PRO A 20 31.27 5.69 13.90
C PRO A 20 30.13 5.77 12.86
N PRO A 21 30.38 5.40 11.58
CA PRO A 21 29.32 5.31 10.58
C PRO A 21 28.19 4.38 11.03
N ALA A 22 26.94 4.78 10.78
CA ALA A 22 25.79 3.93 11.06
C ALA A 22 25.46 3.04 9.86
N ALA A 23 24.99 1.82 10.13
CA ALA A 23 24.26 1.04 9.15
C ALA A 23 22.89 1.69 8.90
N PHE A 24 22.60 2.01 7.65
CA PHE A 24 21.31 2.54 7.24
C PHE A 24 20.32 1.39 7.12
N VAL A 25 19.44 1.26 8.10
CA VAL A 25 18.43 0.19 8.12
C VAL A 25 17.22 0.67 7.33
N CYS A 26 16.95 -0.01 6.23
CA CYS A 26 15.84 0.26 5.33
C CYS A 26 15.31 -1.08 4.77
N PRO A 27 14.16 -1.11 4.07
CA PRO A 27 13.68 -2.31 3.40
C PRO A 27 14.76 -2.99 2.55
N GLY A 28 14.93 -4.31 2.69
CA GLY A 28 15.98 -5.11 2.05
C GLY A 28 17.33 -5.10 2.76
N HIS A 29 17.44 -4.44 3.92
CA HIS A 29 18.64 -4.53 4.75
C HIS A 29 18.63 -5.85 5.55
N PRO A 30 19.71 -6.65 5.54
CA PRO A 30 19.71 -7.99 6.14
C PRO A 30 19.28 -8.06 7.62
N LEU A 31 19.61 -7.03 8.41
CA LEU A 31 19.16 -6.95 9.81
C LEU A 31 17.63 -6.85 9.92
N LEU A 32 17.01 -6.04 9.07
CA LEU A 32 15.57 -5.85 9.08
C LEU A 32 14.87 -7.13 8.60
N ASP A 33 15.35 -7.69 7.49
CA ASP A 33 14.79 -8.91 6.90
C ASP A 33 14.87 -10.08 7.89
N ALA A 34 16.04 -10.31 8.51
CA ALA A 34 16.19 -11.36 9.52
C ALA A 34 15.32 -11.12 10.77
N THR A 35 15.11 -9.87 11.17
CA THR A 35 14.22 -9.54 12.30
C THR A 35 12.77 -9.87 11.95
N ILE A 36 12.33 -9.51 10.74
CA ILE A 36 10.99 -9.83 10.23
C ILE A 36 10.81 -11.35 10.17
N ASP A 37 11.78 -12.07 9.62
CA ASP A 37 11.72 -13.54 9.49
C ASP A 37 11.58 -14.22 10.85
N VAL A 38 12.39 -13.83 11.85
CA VAL A 38 12.30 -14.39 13.21
C VAL A 38 10.96 -14.10 13.87
N ILE A 39 10.40 -12.90 13.67
CA ILE A 39 9.08 -12.52 14.21
C ILE A 39 8.00 -13.37 13.52
N LEU A 40 8.01 -13.46 12.19
CA LEU A 40 7.01 -14.21 11.44
C LEU A 40 7.10 -15.71 11.71
N GLU A 41 8.30 -16.28 11.81
CA GLU A 41 8.50 -17.69 12.15
C GLU A 41 7.85 -18.02 13.50
N ARG A 42 8.03 -17.16 14.50
CA ARG A 42 7.48 -17.37 15.84
C ARG A 42 5.97 -17.13 15.92
N TYR A 43 5.46 -16.08 15.27
CA TYR A 43 4.10 -15.58 15.54
C TYR A 43 3.10 -15.83 14.41
N ARG A 44 3.52 -16.29 13.22
CA ARG A 44 2.61 -16.61 12.12
C ARG A 44 1.50 -17.61 12.52
N PRO A 45 1.75 -18.67 13.32
CA PRO A 45 0.67 -19.55 13.75
C PRO A 45 -0.41 -18.87 14.59
N LEU A 46 -0.11 -17.77 15.29
CA LEU A 46 -1.11 -17.02 16.06
C LEU A 46 -2.16 -16.36 15.15
N LEU A 47 -1.78 -15.93 13.95
CA LEU A 47 -2.71 -15.34 12.99
C LEU A 47 -3.81 -16.34 12.57
N LYS A 48 -3.51 -17.64 12.62
CA LYS A 48 -4.46 -18.73 12.34
C LYS A 48 -5.34 -19.12 13.53
N GLN A 49 -5.02 -18.67 14.74
CA GLN A 49 -5.93 -18.78 15.90
C GLN A 49 -7.04 -17.73 15.84
N GLY A 50 -6.75 -16.61 15.17
CA GLY A 50 -7.66 -15.49 14.98
C GLY A 50 -7.75 -14.56 16.19
N ALA A 51 -8.54 -13.50 16.02
CA ALA A 51 -8.80 -12.50 17.04
C ALA A 51 -10.24 -11.99 16.94
N VAL A 52 -10.73 -11.35 18.01
CA VAL A 52 -11.96 -10.55 17.97
C VAL A 52 -11.57 -9.08 18.06
N LEU A 53 -11.97 -8.31 17.07
CA LEU A 53 -11.70 -6.88 16.94
C LEU A 53 -13.01 -6.10 16.93
N VAL A 54 -12.97 -4.84 17.36
CA VAL A 54 -14.13 -3.95 17.36
C VAL A 54 -13.90 -2.83 16.34
N ASP A 55 -14.86 -2.65 15.44
CA ASP A 55 -14.93 -1.51 14.54
C ASP A 55 -15.74 -0.39 15.20
N GLU A 56 -15.05 0.67 15.65
CA GLU A 56 -15.67 1.76 16.39
C GLU A 56 -16.55 2.67 15.53
N ARG A 57 -16.42 2.60 14.20
CA ARG A 57 -17.18 3.43 13.25
C ARG A 57 -18.43 2.75 12.72
N ASP A 58 -18.56 1.44 12.96
CA ASP A 58 -19.68 0.67 12.48
C ASP A 58 -20.81 0.67 13.52
N GLU A 59 -21.80 1.53 13.28
CA GLU A 59 -23.04 1.61 14.09
C GLU A 59 -24.02 0.47 13.76
N GLY A 60 -23.69 -0.38 12.79
CA GLY A 60 -24.44 -1.60 12.54
C GLY A 60 -24.33 -2.60 13.68
N GLU A 61 -25.02 -3.73 13.52
CA GLU A 61 -25.02 -4.78 14.55
C GLU A 61 -24.49 -6.12 14.06
N THR A 62 -24.23 -6.28 12.76
CA THR A 62 -23.89 -7.58 12.17
C THR A 62 -22.38 -7.81 12.19
N PRO A 63 -21.89 -8.81 12.96
CA PRO A 63 -20.48 -9.20 12.91
C PRO A 63 -20.06 -9.69 11.53
N ARG A 64 -18.76 -9.60 11.24
CA ARG A 64 -18.20 -10.08 9.97
C ARG A 64 -16.82 -10.67 10.17
N TRP A 65 -16.46 -11.66 9.37
CA TRP A 65 -15.11 -12.20 9.33
C TRP A 65 -14.23 -11.36 8.41
N LEU A 66 -13.02 -11.04 8.86
CA LEU A 66 -11.95 -10.43 8.07
C LEU A 66 -10.88 -11.49 7.81
N PHE A 67 -10.59 -11.78 6.53
CA PHE A 67 -9.51 -12.68 6.10
C PHE A 67 -8.31 -11.89 5.60
N TYR A 68 -7.12 -12.33 6.01
CA TYR A 68 -5.82 -11.79 5.60
C TYR A 68 -5.25 -12.75 4.57
N LEU A 69 -5.15 -12.33 3.31
CA LEU A 69 -4.59 -13.15 2.24
C LEU A 69 -3.25 -12.57 1.77
N GLU A 70 -2.29 -13.44 1.48
CA GLU A 70 -1.09 -13.09 0.72
C GLU A 70 -1.28 -13.51 -0.73
N HIS A 71 -1.06 -12.60 -1.67
CA HIS A 71 -1.00 -12.92 -3.09
C HIS A 71 0.38 -12.54 -3.64
N ALA A 72 1.03 -13.50 -4.30
CA ALA A 72 2.35 -13.33 -4.89
C ALA A 72 2.30 -13.49 -6.42
N ILE A 73 3.14 -12.71 -7.11
CA ILE A 73 3.35 -12.81 -8.57
C ILE A 73 4.82 -13.12 -8.80
N ARG A 74 5.09 -14.11 -9.65
CA ARG A 74 6.44 -14.51 -10.04
C ARG A 74 6.73 -14.15 -11.49
N ASP A 75 8.00 -13.97 -11.82
CA ASP A 75 8.45 -13.87 -13.21
C ASP A 75 9.04 -15.21 -13.69
N GLY A 76 9.49 -15.26 -14.95
CA GLY A 76 10.08 -16.46 -15.54
C GLY A 76 11.53 -16.72 -15.13
N ARG A 77 12.11 -15.93 -14.21
CA ARG A 77 13.50 -16.10 -13.78
C ARG A 77 13.56 -17.14 -12.67
N VAL A 78 14.53 -18.04 -12.80
CA VAL A 78 14.93 -18.96 -11.74
C VAL A 78 16.27 -18.49 -11.15
N ASP A 79 16.40 -18.58 -9.83
CA ASP A 79 17.68 -18.38 -9.16
C ASP A 79 18.62 -19.58 -9.37
N GLY A 80 19.85 -19.50 -8.84
CA GLY A 80 20.84 -20.58 -8.94
C GLY A 80 20.43 -21.88 -8.23
N GLU A 81 19.39 -21.84 -7.40
CA GLU A 81 18.80 -22.98 -6.70
C GLU A 81 17.53 -23.48 -7.40
N GLY A 82 17.19 -22.93 -8.57
CA GLY A 82 16.01 -23.31 -9.35
C GLY A 82 14.69 -22.72 -8.83
N ARG A 83 14.73 -21.84 -7.83
CA ARG A 83 13.52 -21.20 -7.28
C ARG A 83 13.09 -20.07 -8.19
N VAL A 84 11.79 -20.02 -8.47
CA VAL A 84 11.21 -18.94 -9.26
C VAL A 84 11.18 -17.66 -8.45
N ARG A 85 11.58 -16.54 -9.06
CA ARG A 85 11.65 -15.26 -8.38
C ARG A 85 10.26 -14.64 -8.22
N VAL A 86 9.91 -14.29 -7.00
CA VAL A 86 8.73 -13.48 -6.70
C VAL A 86 9.05 -11.99 -6.97
N VAL A 87 8.25 -11.34 -7.79
CA VAL A 87 8.42 -9.94 -8.20
C VAL A 87 7.43 -8.99 -7.53
N SER A 88 6.35 -9.52 -6.97
CA SER A 88 5.41 -8.77 -6.13
C SER A 88 4.80 -9.69 -5.08
N ARG A 89 4.65 -9.19 -3.86
CA ARG A 89 3.88 -9.80 -2.77
C ARG A 89 2.97 -8.74 -2.19
N ARG A 90 1.69 -9.07 -2.02
CA ARG A 90 0.65 -8.13 -1.56
C ARG A 90 -0.23 -8.80 -0.52
N LEU A 91 -0.47 -8.11 0.59
CA LEU A 91 -1.56 -8.44 1.50
C LEU A 91 -2.89 -7.96 0.92
N GLN A 92 -3.91 -8.79 1.03
CA GLN A 92 -5.26 -8.54 0.56
C GLN A 92 -6.23 -8.87 1.68
N PHE A 93 -7.33 -8.13 1.76
CA PHE A 93 -8.26 -8.22 2.86
C PHE A 93 -9.67 -8.47 2.33
N VAL A 94 -10.32 -9.51 2.84
CA VAL A 94 -11.66 -9.91 2.42
C VAL A 94 -12.56 -9.96 3.63
N GLU A 95 -13.70 -9.28 3.57
CA GLU A 95 -14.75 -9.36 4.58
C GLU A 95 -15.87 -10.29 4.11
N ILE A 96 -16.35 -11.15 5.00
CA ILE A 96 -17.50 -12.03 4.80
C ILE A 96 -18.45 -11.82 5.97
N ASP A 97 -19.68 -11.38 5.71
CA ASP A 97 -20.70 -11.24 6.75
C ASP A 97 -21.40 -12.56 7.07
N LEU A 98 -22.30 -12.55 8.06
CA LEU A 98 -23.02 -13.75 8.51
C LEU A 98 -23.97 -14.32 7.43
N GLU A 99 -24.37 -13.51 6.45
CA GLU A 99 -25.16 -13.96 5.30
C GLU A 99 -24.28 -14.54 4.17
N GLY A 100 -22.96 -14.57 4.36
CA GLY A 100 -22.01 -15.06 3.36
C GLY A 100 -21.75 -14.07 2.23
N ARG A 101 -22.10 -12.79 2.37
CA ARG A 101 -21.75 -11.78 1.34
C ARG A 101 -20.29 -11.42 1.50
N THR A 102 -19.55 -11.50 0.40
CA THR A 102 -18.10 -11.27 0.37
C THR A 102 -17.77 -9.93 -0.29
N ARG A 103 -16.84 -9.18 0.31
CA ARG A 103 -16.35 -7.91 -0.25
C ARG A 103 -14.85 -7.71 -0.01
N ASN A 104 -14.23 -6.91 -0.86
CA ASN A 104 -12.92 -6.33 -0.61
C ASN A 104 -13.00 -5.40 0.61
N ALA A 105 -12.11 -5.59 1.59
CA ALA A 105 -12.08 -4.80 2.81
C ALA A 105 -11.08 -3.64 2.76
N GLY A 106 -10.47 -3.39 1.60
CA GLY A 106 -9.54 -2.30 1.37
C GLY A 106 -8.08 -2.66 1.66
N TYR A 107 -7.25 -1.65 1.92
CA TYR A 107 -5.80 -1.84 1.98
C TYR A 107 -5.30 -2.39 3.33
N ALA A 108 -5.81 -1.88 4.45
CA ALA A 108 -5.39 -2.29 5.79
C ALA A 108 -6.48 -1.99 6.85
N PRO A 109 -7.69 -2.55 6.70
CA PRO A 109 -8.85 -2.20 7.54
C PRO A 109 -8.62 -2.43 9.04
N TYR A 110 -7.78 -3.41 9.38
CA TYR A 110 -7.45 -3.76 10.77
C TYR A 110 -6.74 -2.63 11.54
N LEU A 111 -6.16 -1.63 10.86
CA LEU A 111 -5.56 -0.47 11.53
C LEU A 111 -6.59 0.43 12.21
N ASP A 112 -7.84 0.38 11.75
CA ASP A 112 -8.94 1.17 12.28
C ASP A 112 -9.76 0.39 13.32
N TYR A 113 -9.38 -0.86 13.60
CA TYR A 113 -10.07 -1.71 14.57
C TYR A 113 -9.26 -1.78 15.86
N ARG A 114 -9.97 -1.81 17.00
CA ARG A 114 -9.33 -1.99 18.31
C ARG A 114 -9.51 -3.42 18.83
N PRO A 115 -8.62 -3.89 19.71
CA PRO A 115 -8.86 -5.13 20.44
C PRO A 115 -10.16 -5.08 21.24
N LEU A 116 -10.79 -6.24 21.38
CA LEU A 116 -11.91 -6.43 22.29
C LEU A 116 -11.46 -6.26 23.75
N ARG A 117 -12.18 -5.46 24.55
CA ARG A 117 -11.88 -5.30 25.97
C ARG A 117 -12.43 -6.47 26.79
N GLU A 118 -11.80 -6.78 27.92
CA GLU A 118 -12.24 -7.91 28.77
C GLU A 118 -13.69 -7.76 29.26
N GLU A 119 -14.12 -6.53 29.58
CA GLU A 119 -15.50 -6.22 29.95
C GLU A 119 -16.51 -6.44 28.81
N GLU A 120 -16.10 -6.21 27.56
CA GLU A 120 -16.93 -6.43 26.37
C GLU A 120 -16.98 -7.90 25.99
N LYS A 121 -15.91 -8.65 26.26
CA LYS A 121 -15.81 -10.08 25.97
C LYS A 121 -16.87 -10.88 26.72
N ALA A 122 -17.05 -10.62 28.01
CA ALA A 122 -18.08 -11.29 28.81
C ALA A 122 -19.49 -10.98 28.29
N LEU A 123 -19.71 -9.76 27.81
CA LEU A 123 -20.99 -9.30 27.28
C LEU A 123 -21.31 -9.90 25.90
N LEU A 124 -20.31 -9.97 25.02
CA LEU A 124 -20.47 -10.42 23.63
C LEU A 124 -20.47 -11.93 23.47
N ALA A 125 -19.80 -12.68 24.35
CA ALA A 125 -19.61 -14.12 24.17
C ALA A 125 -20.94 -14.89 23.91
N PRO A 126 -22.02 -14.69 24.69
CA PRO A 126 -23.28 -15.40 24.44
C PRO A 126 -23.94 -15.00 23.10
N GLU A 127 -23.88 -13.72 22.75
CA GLU A 127 -24.47 -13.21 21.50
C GLU A 127 -23.70 -13.75 20.28
N LEU A 128 -22.37 -13.75 20.32
CA LEU A 128 -21.54 -14.27 19.25
C LEU A 128 -21.71 -15.78 19.10
N GLU A 129 -21.79 -16.53 20.19
CA GLU A 129 -22.07 -17.97 20.16
C GLU A 129 -23.42 -18.27 19.50
N ALA A 130 -24.46 -17.52 19.88
CA ALA A 130 -25.80 -17.67 19.31
C ALA A 130 -25.87 -17.30 17.82
N ARG A 131 -25.19 -16.23 17.39
CA ARG A 131 -25.20 -15.77 15.99
C ARG A 131 -24.34 -16.62 15.06
N LEU A 132 -23.18 -17.06 15.53
CA LEU A 132 -22.27 -17.86 14.73
C LEU A 132 -22.77 -19.30 14.58
N GLN A 133 -23.58 -19.83 15.51
CA GLN A 133 -24.15 -21.18 15.44
C GLN A 133 -23.10 -22.27 15.15
N GLY A 134 -21.89 -22.09 15.67
CA GLY A 134 -20.76 -23.00 15.43
C GLY A 134 -19.95 -22.73 14.16
N ALA A 135 -20.38 -21.83 13.27
CA ALA A 135 -19.61 -21.43 12.09
C ALA A 135 -18.24 -20.91 12.50
N GLN A 136 -17.21 -21.47 11.87
CA GLN A 136 -15.82 -21.12 12.12
C GLN A 136 -15.25 -20.39 10.90
N ALA A 137 -14.20 -19.59 11.12
CA ALA A 137 -13.51 -18.95 10.01
C ALA A 137 -12.97 -19.94 8.97
N HIS A 138 -12.56 -21.15 9.40
CA HIS A 138 -12.04 -22.17 8.50
C HIS A 138 -13.07 -22.65 7.47
N ASP A 139 -14.37 -22.58 7.80
CA ASP A 139 -15.46 -22.91 6.88
C ASP A 139 -15.57 -21.91 5.71
N LEU A 140 -15.09 -20.69 5.92
CA LEU A 140 -15.19 -19.57 4.98
C LEU A 140 -13.87 -19.27 4.23
N GLU A 141 -12.76 -19.93 4.57
CA GLU A 141 -11.45 -19.71 3.93
C GLU A 141 -11.53 -19.94 2.40
N ALA A 142 -12.20 -21.01 1.98
CA ALA A 142 -12.36 -21.33 0.55
C ALA A 142 -13.15 -20.24 -0.20
N GLN A 143 -14.16 -19.65 0.46
CA GLN A 143 -14.94 -18.56 -0.09
C GLN A 143 -14.12 -17.28 -0.23
N ALA A 144 -13.31 -16.94 0.79
CA ALA A 144 -12.41 -15.78 0.75
C ALA A 144 -11.38 -15.92 -0.38
N VAL A 145 -10.78 -17.10 -0.53
CA VAL A 145 -9.84 -17.42 -1.61
C VAL A 145 -10.52 -17.33 -2.97
N SER A 146 -11.72 -17.89 -3.13
CA SER A 146 -12.48 -17.85 -4.38
C SER A 146 -12.79 -16.41 -4.81
N TYR A 147 -13.21 -15.57 -3.86
CA TYR A 147 -13.43 -14.14 -4.10
C TYR A 147 -12.13 -13.43 -4.50
N ALA A 148 -11.03 -13.69 -3.77
CA ALA A 148 -9.74 -13.08 -4.08
C ALA A 148 -9.25 -13.45 -5.49
N VAL A 149 -9.38 -14.72 -5.89
CA VAL A 149 -9.04 -15.18 -7.25
C VAL A 149 -9.86 -14.47 -8.32
N ARG A 150 -11.15 -14.23 -8.07
CA ARG A 150 -12.05 -13.60 -9.05
C ARG A 150 -11.86 -12.08 -9.14
N GLU A 151 -11.75 -11.40 -8.00
CA GLU A 151 -11.85 -9.93 -7.94
C GLU A 151 -10.49 -9.24 -7.68
N LEU A 152 -9.62 -9.83 -6.86
CA LEU A 152 -8.42 -9.14 -6.34
C LEU A 152 -7.13 -9.54 -7.08
N VAL A 153 -7.00 -10.81 -7.45
CA VAL A 153 -5.85 -11.35 -8.17
C VAL A 153 -5.68 -10.71 -9.56
N PRO A 154 -6.72 -10.56 -10.40
CA PRO A 154 -6.58 -9.95 -11.72
C PRO A 154 -6.13 -8.49 -11.64
N ALA A 155 -6.68 -7.72 -10.71
CA ALA A 155 -6.31 -6.31 -10.51
C ALA A 155 -4.84 -6.18 -10.09
N HIS A 156 -4.39 -6.98 -9.11
CA HIS A 156 -2.98 -7.02 -8.71
C HIS A 156 -2.06 -7.44 -9.87
N PHE A 157 -2.46 -8.46 -10.64
CA PHE A 157 -1.68 -8.96 -11.76
C PHE A 157 -1.49 -7.92 -12.86
N GLU A 158 -2.56 -7.26 -13.31
CA GLU A 158 -2.48 -6.25 -14.38
C GLU A 158 -1.69 -5.02 -13.95
N GLU A 159 -1.80 -4.60 -12.69
CA GLU A 159 -1.00 -3.50 -12.15
C GLU A 159 0.50 -3.81 -12.24
N VAL A 160 0.92 -4.98 -11.74
CA VAL A 160 2.31 -5.42 -11.76
C VAL A 160 2.80 -5.66 -13.18
N ARG A 161 1.98 -6.28 -14.02
CA ARG A 161 2.27 -6.55 -15.43
C ARG A 161 2.56 -5.27 -16.19
N ARG A 162 1.68 -4.27 -16.09
CA ARG A 162 1.84 -2.98 -16.76
C ARG A 162 3.16 -2.31 -16.37
N HIS A 163 3.48 -2.27 -15.07
CA HIS A 163 4.71 -1.65 -14.60
C HIS A 163 5.96 -2.42 -15.03
N LYS A 164 5.96 -3.74 -14.84
CA LYS A 164 7.10 -4.61 -15.12
C LYS A 164 7.42 -4.65 -16.62
N VAL A 165 6.42 -4.81 -17.48
CA VAL A 165 6.61 -4.83 -18.94
C VAL A 165 7.24 -3.51 -19.41
N ALA A 166 6.70 -2.37 -18.99
CA ALA A 166 7.24 -1.06 -19.36
C ALA A 166 8.70 -0.87 -18.90
N LEU A 167 9.02 -1.29 -17.68
CA LEU A 167 10.39 -1.25 -17.15
C LEU A 167 11.34 -2.15 -17.95
N VAL A 168 10.91 -3.37 -18.27
CA VAL A 168 11.69 -4.34 -19.04
C VAL A 168 11.94 -3.83 -20.45
N GLU A 169 10.93 -3.32 -21.15
CA GLU A 169 11.07 -2.75 -22.50
C GLU A 169 12.05 -1.56 -22.52
N LYS A 170 11.94 -0.65 -21.55
CA LYS A 170 12.90 0.45 -21.39
C LYS A 170 14.32 -0.06 -21.16
N THR A 171 14.46 -1.11 -20.36
CA THR A 171 15.77 -1.73 -20.08
C THR A 171 16.33 -2.42 -21.32
N MET A 172 15.49 -3.14 -22.08
CA MET A 172 15.86 -3.79 -23.34
C MET A 172 16.38 -2.77 -24.35
N ALA A 173 15.67 -1.65 -24.52
CA ALA A 173 16.10 -0.57 -25.41
C ALA A 173 17.47 0.00 -25.02
N ALA A 174 17.68 0.30 -23.73
CA ALA A 174 18.95 0.84 -23.24
C ALA A 174 20.12 -0.15 -23.35
N VAL A 175 19.89 -1.43 -23.05
CA VAL A 175 20.90 -2.49 -23.18
C VAL A 175 21.29 -2.69 -24.65
N LYS A 176 20.29 -2.75 -25.55
CA LYS A 176 20.52 -2.91 -26.99
C LYS A 176 21.31 -1.72 -27.54
N ASP A 177 20.87 -0.49 -27.26
CA ASP A 177 21.57 0.72 -27.73
C ASP A 177 23.05 0.72 -27.30
N ARG A 178 23.32 0.46 -26.01
CA ARG A 178 24.68 0.45 -25.49
C ARG A 178 25.54 -0.67 -26.08
N LEU A 179 25.07 -1.92 -26.00
CA LEU A 179 25.90 -3.06 -26.40
C LEU A 179 26.10 -3.12 -27.91
N THR A 180 25.10 -2.75 -28.72
CA THR A 180 25.28 -2.70 -30.19
C THR A 180 26.34 -1.65 -30.58
N LYS A 181 26.40 -0.50 -29.90
CA LYS A 181 27.47 0.49 -30.12
C LYS A 181 28.85 -0.05 -29.73
N GLU A 182 28.95 -0.70 -28.57
CA GLU A 182 30.22 -1.30 -28.13
C GLU A 182 30.67 -2.44 -29.08
N ILE A 183 29.75 -3.29 -29.56
CA ILE A 183 30.02 -4.36 -30.53
C ILE A 183 30.55 -3.76 -31.84
N ALA A 184 29.83 -2.79 -32.42
CA ALA A 184 30.23 -2.14 -33.67
C ALA A 184 31.60 -1.47 -33.56
N TYR A 185 31.91 -0.86 -32.42
CA TYR A 185 33.24 -0.30 -32.15
C TYR A 185 34.34 -1.37 -32.18
N TRP A 186 34.14 -2.49 -31.46
CA TRP A 186 35.14 -3.56 -31.40
C TRP A 186 35.28 -4.32 -32.72
N ASP A 187 34.20 -4.50 -33.47
CA ASP A 187 34.22 -5.09 -34.82
C ASP A 187 35.01 -4.21 -35.80
N HIS A 188 34.70 -2.92 -35.85
CA HIS A 188 35.46 -1.97 -36.67
C HIS A 188 36.95 -1.97 -36.27
N ARG A 189 37.23 -1.95 -34.97
CA ARG A 189 38.60 -1.96 -34.45
C ARG A 189 39.34 -3.25 -34.79
N ALA A 190 38.67 -4.39 -34.78
CA ALA A 190 39.26 -5.67 -35.16
C ALA A 190 39.70 -5.64 -36.64
N GLU A 191 38.87 -5.08 -37.52
CA GLU A 191 39.17 -4.97 -38.95
C GLU A 191 40.32 -3.97 -39.24
N GLU A 192 40.34 -2.83 -38.55
CA GLU A 192 41.47 -1.89 -38.63
C GLU A 192 42.80 -2.56 -38.23
N LEU A 193 42.80 -3.30 -37.12
CA LEU A 193 43.99 -4.00 -36.64
C LEU A 193 44.41 -5.11 -37.61
N ARG A 194 43.45 -5.82 -38.21
CA ARG A 194 43.72 -6.86 -39.21
C ARG A 194 44.44 -6.28 -40.43
N LEU A 195 43.98 -5.13 -40.94
CA LEU A 195 44.64 -4.45 -42.06
C LEU A 195 46.05 -3.95 -41.70
N GLN A 196 46.24 -3.43 -40.47
CA GLN A 196 47.56 -3.00 -39.99
C GLN A 196 48.55 -4.16 -39.85
N GLU A 197 48.08 -5.29 -39.31
CA GLU A 197 48.86 -6.53 -39.19
C GLU A 197 49.27 -7.07 -40.56
N GLN A 198 48.35 -7.07 -41.53
CA GLN A 198 48.64 -7.44 -42.93
C GLN A 198 49.64 -6.49 -43.60
N ALA A 199 49.63 -5.21 -43.24
CA ALA A 199 50.62 -4.22 -43.65
C ALA A 199 51.93 -4.26 -42.84
N GLY A 200 52.13 -5.26 -41.97
CA GLY A 200 53.35 -5.46 -41.19
C GLY A 200 53.50 -4.55 -39.96
N LYS A 201 52.48 -3.74 -39.63
CA LYS A 201 52.47 -2.85 -38.45
C LYS A 201 51.78 -3.55 -37.26
N VAL A 202 52.55 -4.34 -36.52
CA VAL A 202 52.04 -5.08 -35.36
C VAL A 202 51.88 -4.14 -34.15
N ASN A 203 50.68 -4.09 -33.57
CA ASN A 203 50.39 -3.33 -32.35
C ASN A 203 50.72 -4.16 -31.09
N ALA A 204 51.47 -3.58 -30.14
CA ALA A 204 51.91 -4.29 -28.92
C ALA A 204 50.83 -4.48 -27.83
N ARG A 205 49.72 -3.73 -27.88
CA ARG A 205 48.69 -3.76 -26.81
C ARG A 205 47.52 -4.71 -27.07
N ILE A 206 47.00 -4.76 -28.29
CA ILE A 206 45.89 -5.64 -28.67
C ILE A 206 45.99 -5.98 -30.16
N ASN A 207 45.72 -7.24 -30.51
CA ASN A 207 45.70 -7.73 -31.89
C ASN A 207 44.25 -7.86 -32.40
N SER A 208 44.11 -8.03 -33.71
CA SER A 208 42.81 -8.19 -34.39
C SER A 208 41.97 -9.32 -33.78
N ALA A 209 42.59 -10.47 -33.49
CA ALA A 209 41.92 -11.64 -32.90
C ALA A 209 41.29 -11.34 -31.52
N ARG A 210 42.01 -10.66 -30.61
CA ARG A 210 41.48 -10.28 -29.29
C ARG A 210 40.38 -9.23 -29.39
N ALA A 211 40.50 -8.28 -30.33
CA ALA A 211 39.44 -7.30 -30.57
C ALA A 211 38.16 -7.98 -31.09
N ARG A 212 38.30 -8.95 -32.00
CA ARG A 212 37.18 -9.77 -32.49
C ARG A 212 36.54 -10.61 -31.39
N GLN A 213 37.36 -11.31 -30.60
CA GLN A 213 36.87 -12.07 -29.45
C GLN A 213 36.03 -11.20 -28.51
N ARG A 214 36.44 -9.95 -28.27
CA ARG A 214 35.68 -9.02 -27.42
C ARG A 214 34.33 -8.62 -28.03
N ALA A 215 34.24 -8.46 -29.35
CA ALA A 215 32.97 -8.24 -30.02
C ALA A 215 32.04 -9.46 -29.87
N ASP A 216 32.57 -10.67 -30.08
CA ASP A 216 31.82 -11.93 -29.92
C ASP A 216 31.32 -12.14 -28.48
N GLU A 217 32.15 -11.83 -27.47
CA GLU A 217 31.76 -11.87 -26.05
C GLU A 217 30.63 -10.87 -25.73
N LEU A 218 30.69 -9.66 -26.28
CA LEU A 218 29.64 -8.65 -26.12
C LEU A 218 28.34 -9.07 -26.83
N GLN A 219 28.43 -9.69 -28.00
CA GLN A 219 27.29 -10.26 -28.72
C GLN A 219 26.61 -11.36 -27.89
N ALA A 220 27.38 -12.32 -27.38
CA ALA A 220 26.87 -13.38 -26.50
C ALA A 220 26.23 -12.80 -25.22
N ARG A 221 26.82 -11.74 -24.66
CA ARG A 221 26.27 -11.04 -23.48
C ARG A 221 24.95 -10.33 -23.81
N LEU A 222 24.85 -9.68 -24.97
CA LEU A 222 23.62 -9.05 -25.44
C LEU A 222 22.53 -10.11 -25.58
N GLU A 223 22.78 -11.18 -26.34
CA GLU A 223 21.82 -12.27 -26.54
C GLU A 223 21.38 -12.94 -25.24
N LYS A 224 22.32 -13.17 -24.32
CA LYS A 224 21.99 -13.65 -22.97
C LYS A 224 21.07 -12.67 -22.28
N ARG A 225 21.45 -11.40 -22.14
CA ARG A 225 20.68 -10.41 -21.39
C ARG A 225 19.28 -10.17 -21.98
N MET A 226 19.16 -10.19 -23.31
CA MET A 226 17.86 -10.07 -24.00
C MET A 226 16.94 -11.25 -23.67
N ARG A 227 17.47 -12.49 -23.66
CA ARG A 227 16.70 -13.67 -23.24
C ARG A 227 16.27 -13.59 -21.78
N GLU A 228 17.14 -13.12 -20.89
CA GLU A 228 16.79 -12.93 -19.48
C GLU A 228 15.67 -11.90 -19.29
N LEU A 229 15.75 -10.77 -20.01
CA LEU A 229 14.73 -9.73 -19.96
C LEU A 229 13.39 -10.22 -20.53
N GLU A 230 13.41 -11.05 -21.58
CA GLU A 230 12.20 -11.67 -22.11
C GLU A 230 11.52 -12.57 -21.06
N GLN A 231 12.31 -13.37 -20.32
CA GLN A 231 11.79 -14.18 -19.20
C GLN A 231 11.21 -13.32 -18.07
N GLU A 232 11.76 -12.13 -17.81
CA GLU A 232 11.22 -11.20 -16.80
C GLU A 232 9.81 -10.69 -17.14
N LYS A 233 9.36 -10.79 -18.40
CA LYS A 233 7.98 -10.45 -18.81
C LYS A 233 7.01 -11.62 -18.62
N ASN A 234 7.51 -12.84 -18.46
CA ASN A 234 6.69 -14.04 -18.26
C ASN A 234 6.19 -14.08 -16.83
N LEU A 235 5.16 -13.29 -16.56
CA LEU A 235 4.55 -13.18 -15.24
C LEU A 235 3.47 -14.24 -15.04
N ALA A 236 3.42 -14.79 -13.83
CA ALA A 236 2.35 -15.68 -13.41
C ALA A 236 1.89 -15.33 -11.99
N PRO A 237 0.57 -15.17 -11.75
CA PRO A 237 0.05 -15.08 -10.40
C PRO A 237 0.15 -16.45 -9.72
N LEU A 238 0.38 -16.45 -8.41
CA LEU A 238 0.25 -17.61 -7.55
C LEU A 238 -1.13 -17.60 -6.87
N PRO A 239 -1.68 -18.76 -6.48
CA PRO A 239 -2.90 -18.79 -5.68
C PRO A 239 -2.74 -17.96 -4.40
N PRO A 240 -3.75 -17.18 -3.98
CA PRO A 240 -3.68 -16.44 -2.72
C PRO A 240 -3.74 -17.40 -1.53
N GLU A 241 -2.95 -17.13 -0.51
CA GLU A 241 -2.85 -17.93 0.70
C GLU A 241 -3.46 -17.20 1.89
N VAL A 242 -4.35 -17.84 2.64
CA VAL A 242 -4.90 -17.27 3.88
C VAL A 242 -3.84 -17.32 4.96
N LEU A 243 -3.41 -16.15 5.44
CA LEU A 243 -2.46 -16.00 6.54
C LEU A 243 -3.14 -16.09 7.91
N GLY A 244 -4.39 -15.64 8.00
CA GLY A 244 -5.14 -15.58 9.25
C GLY A 244 -6.52 -14.97 9.05
N TYR A 245 -7.22 -14.75 10.16
CA TYR A 245 -8.55 -14.16 10.17
C TYR A 245 -8.85 -13.45 11.49
N ALA A 246 -9.87 -12.58 11.50
CA ALA A 246 -10.41 -11.98 12.72
C ALA A 246 -11.92 -11.85 12.60
N LEU A 247 -12.64 -11.97 13.71
CA LEU A 247 -14.05 -11.60 13.80
C LEU A 247 -14.13 -10.11 14.16
N VAL A 248 -14.76 -9.33 13.30
CA VAL A 248 -14.97 -7.90 13.51
C VAL A 248 -16.37 -7.68 14.04
N VAL A 249 -16.46 -7.04 15.20
CA VAL A 249 -17.69 -6.71 15.90
C VAL A 249 -17.96 -5.21 15.72
N PRO A 250 -19.10 -4.82 15.14
CA PRO A 250 -19.52 -3.43 15.09
C PRO A 250 -19.76 -2.82 16.48
N MET A 251 -19.45 -1.53 16.64
CA MET A 251 -19.73 -0.80 17.88
C MET A 251 -21.22 -0.73 18.20
N GLY A 252 -22.10 -0.68 17.20
CA GLY A 252 -23.55 -0.67 17.40
C GLY A 252 -24.04 -1.89 18.20
N LEU A 253 -23.47 -3.08 17.92
CA LEU A 253 -23.76 -4.29 18.69
C LEU A 253 -23.32 -4.16 20.17
N VAL A 254 -22.13 -3.60 20.41
CA VAL A 254 -21.61 -3.39 21.77
C VAL A 254 -22.50 -2.43 22.55
N ARG A 255 -22.86 -1.29 21.94
CA ARG A 255 -23.74 -0.27 22.55
C ARG A 255 -25.12 -0.84 22.86
N ARG A 256 -25.72 -1.60 21.95
CA ARG A 256 -27.00 -2.29 22.19
C ARG A 256 -26.93 -3.19 23.41
N LEU A 257 -25.91 -4.04 23.50
CA LEU A 257 -25.77 -4.97 24.61
C LEU A 257 -25.48 -4.26 25.95
N ARG A 258 -24.85 -3.08 25.92
CA ARG A 258 -24.67 -2.23 27.10
C ARG A 258 -25.92 -1.43 27.49
N GLY A 259 -26.96 -1.43 26.67
CA GLY A 259 -28.15 -0.58 26.88
C GLY A 259 -27.88 0.90 26.63
N GLU A 260 -26.83 1.25 25.89
CA GLU A 260 -26.45 2.63 25.54
C GLU A 260 -27.27 3.20 24.37
N VAL A 261 -28.27 2.46 23.88
CA VAL A 261 -29.23 2.95 22.88
C VAL A 261 -30.19 3.91 23.58
N THR A 262 -29.79 5.18 23.68
CA THR A 262 -30.71 6.26 24.04
C THR A 262 -31.76 6.42 22.94
N SER A 263 -33.00 6.53 23.38
CA SER A 263 -34.22 6.72 22.61
C SER A 263 -34.31 8.10 21.91
N ASP A 264 -33.33 8.43 21.07
CA ASP A 264 -33.43 9.47 20.05
C ASP A 264 -33.03 8.83 18.71
N GLU A 265 -33.94 8.90 17.75
CA GLU A 265 -33.99 8.09 16.53
C GLU A 265 -32.63 7.96 15.81
N PRO A 266 -32.02 6.77 15.79
CA PRO A 266 -30.75 6.50 15.10
C PRO A 266 -30.76 6.87 13.61
N GLY A 267 -31.95 6.95 13.01
CA GLY A 267 -32.14 7.30 11.60
C GLY A 267 -31.99 8.79 11.26
N LEU A 268 -32.15 9.72 12.20
CA LEU A 268 -32.04 11.17 11.92
C LEU A 268 -30.58 11.64 11.94
N PHE A 269 -29.83 11.32 13.00
CA PHE A 269 -28.41 11.69 13.11
C PHE A 269 -27.52 11.00 12.06
N ALA A 270 -27.80 9.73 11.73
CA ALA A 270 -27.09 9.03 10.66
C ALA A 270 -27.37 9.66 9.29
N ARG A 271 -28.63 9.99 8.99
CA ARG A 271 -29.00 10.67 7.72
C ARG A 271 -28.41 12.07 7.60
N GLU A 272 -28.42 12.84 8.69
CA GLU A 272 -27.78 14.17 8.71
C GLU A 272 -26.27 14.06 8.52
N THR A 273 -25.63 13.02 9.07
CA THR A 273 -24.19 12.78 8.89
C THR A 273 -23.87 12.35 7.45
N GLU A 274 -24.66 11.43 6.86
CA GLU A 274 -24.51 11.01 5.47
C GLU A 274 -24.71 12.17 4.48
N GLU A 275 -25.70 13.04 4.73
CA GLU A 275 -25.93 14.22 3.91
C GLU A 275 -24.76 15.19 3.98
N VAL A 276 -24.23 15.44 5.19
CA VAL A 276 -23.06 16.30 5.40
C VAL A 276 -21.82 15.72 4.73
N GLU A 277 -21.58 14.41 4.82
CA GLU A 277 -20.47 13.73 4.16
C GLU A 277 -20.59 13.82 2.63
N ARG A 278 -21.78 13.59 2.08
CA ARG A 278 -22.02 13.73 0.63
C ARG A 278 -21.77 15.15 0.15
N LEU A 279 -22.31 16.16 0.83
CA LEU A 279 -22.09 17.56 0.50
C LEU A 279 -20.62 17.96 0.60
N ALA A 280 -19.91 17.45 1.60
CA ALA A 280 -18.48 17.70 1.78
C ALA A 280 -17.65 17.09 0.63
N MET A 281 -17.93 15.83 0.26
CA MET A 281 -17.28 15.17 -0.86
C MET A 281 -17.51 15.92 -2.17
N GLU A 282 -18.76 16.32 -2.46
CA GLU A 282 -19.09 17.08 -3.67
C GLU A 282 -18.36 18.42 -3.73
N ALA A 283 -18.30 19.16 -2.62
CA ALA A 283 -17.61 20.44 -2.56
C ALA A 283 -16.11 20.33 -2.82
N VAL A 284 -15.46 19.30 -2.27
CA VAL A 284 -14.02 19.07 -2.47
C VAL A 284 -13.73 18.61 -3.89
N MET A 285 -14.56 17.72 -4.45
CA MET A 285 -14.45 17.29 -5.84
C MET A 285 -14.59 18.47 -6.81
N GLU A 286 -15.54 19.38 -6.55
CA GLU A 286 -15.70 20.59 -7.36
C GLU A 286 -14.53 21.57 -7.19
N ALA A 287 -14.04 21.76 -5.96
CA ALA A 287 -12.87 22.59 -5.70
C ALA A 287 -11.64 22.08 -6.47
N GLU A 288 -11.36 20.77 -6.43
CA GLU A 288 -10.24 20.18 -7.19
C GLU A 288 -10.41 20.32 -8.70
N ARG A 289 -11.64 20.14 -9.24
CA ARG A 289 -11.92 20.38 -10.66
C ARG A 289 -11.67 21.84 -11.05
N SER A 290 -12.08 22.78 -10.21
CA SER A 290 -11.89 24.22 -10.45
C SER A 290 -10.41 24.62 -10.50
N LEU A 291 -9.55 23.88 -9.80
CA LEU A 291 -8.09 24.04 -9.82
C LEU A 291 -7.43 23.34 -11.02
N GLY A 292 -8.20 22.72 -11.91
CA GLY A 292 -7.69 22.00 -13.08
C GLY A 292 -7.15 20.61 -12.77
N TYR A 293 -7.52 20.03 -11.63
CA TYR A 293 -7.18 18.65 -11.28
C TYR A 293 -8.30 17.68 -11.68
N GLU A 294 -7.97 16.40 -11.69
CA GLU A 294 -8.89 15.31 -12.04
C GLU A 294 -9.14 14.43 -10.80
N PRO A 295 -10.13 14.78 -9.95
CA PRO A 295 -10.43 14.04 -8.73
C PRO A 295 -11.27 12.79 -8.99
N ARG A 296 -10.97 11.71 -8.26
CA ARG A 296 -11.65 10.42 -8.25
C ARG A 296 -11.96 10.01 -6.82
N ASP A 297 -13.23 9.66 -6.57
CA ASP A 297 -13.65 9.09 -5.29
C ASP A 297 -13.11 7.66 -5.13
N VAL A 298 -12.39 7.44 -4.03
CA VAL A 298 -11.81 6.17 -3.58
C VAL A 298 -12.16 5.87 -2.12
N SER A 299 -13.10 6.60 -1.52
CA SER A 299 -13.52 6.44 -0.11
C SER A 299 -13.86 4.98 0.24
N ARG A 300 -14.51 4.27 -0.69
CA ARG A 300 -14.87 2.85 -0.56
C ARG A 300 -13.68 1.89 -0.60
N GLU A 301 -12.53 2.32 -1.10
CA GLU A 301 -11.30 1.52 -1.18
C GLU A 301 -10.54 1.49 0.17
N ARG A 302 -10.91 2.35 1.14
CA ARG A 302 -10.29 2.46 2.48
C ARG A 302 -8.77 2.65 2.43
N CYS A 303 -8.33 3.55 1.55
CA CYS A 303 -6.92 3.88 1.32
C CYS A 303 -6.30 4.80 2.39
N GLY A 304 -7.10 5.27 3.36
CA GLY A 304 -6.70 6.30 4.35
C GLY A 304 -6.89 7.75 3.86
N TYR A 305 -7.63 7.91 2.76
CA TYR A 305 -8.11 9.16 2.17
C TYR A 305 -9.31 8.85 1.27
N ASP A 306 -10.13 9.85 0.95
CA ASP A 306 -11.37 9.69 0.20
C ASP A 306 -11.25 9.99 -1.30
N ILE A 307 -10.32 10.88 -1.67
CA ILE A 307 -10.18 11.35 -3.05
C ILE A 307 -8.72 11.23 -3.53
N GLU A 308 -8.54 10.58 -4.68
CA GLU A 308 -7.32 10.70 -5.49
C GLU A 308 -7.50 11.82 -6.52
N SER A 309 -6.72 12.88 -6.41
CA SER A 309 -6.77 14.00 -7.36
C SER A 309 -5.50 14.05 -8.20
N ARG A 310 -5.63 13.71 -9.48
CA ARG A 310 -4.50 13.69 -10.42
C ARG A 310 -4.15 15.11 -10.84
N ILE A 311 -2.84 15.38 -10.95
CA ILE A 311 -2.30 16.64 -11.46
C ILE A 311 -1.94 16.45 -12.95
N PRO A 312 -2.74 16.92 -13.92
CA PRO A 312 -2.46 16.67 -15.34
C PRO A 312 -1.11 17.22 -15.81
N ALA A 313 -0.72 18.39 -15.26
CA ALA A 313 0.56 19.02 -15.54
C ALA A 313 1.78 18.26 -14.99
N GLN A 314 1.59 17.28 -14.08
CA GLN A 314 2.66 16.48 -13.48
C GLN A 314 2.30 14.99 -13.57
N PRO A 315 2.49 14.35 -14.74
CA PRO A 315 2.14 12.95 -14.94
C PRO A 315 2.74 12.03 -13.87
N GLY A 316 1.89 11.27 -13.18
CA GLY A 316 2.28 10.33 -12.12
C GLY A 316 2.25 10.90 -10.70
N ARG A 317 1.96 12.20 -10.52
CA ARG A 317 1.73 12.79 -9.20
C ARG A 317 0.22 12.85 -8.89
N LEU A 318 -0.13 12.43 -7.68
CA LEU A 318 -1.49 12.46 -7.14
C LEU A 318 -1.50 13.30 -5.86
N ARG A 319 -2.62 13.97 -5.59
CA ARG A 319 -2.99 14.53 -4.29
C ARG A 319 -3.90 13.52 -3.60
N PHE A 320 -3.66 13.25 -2.33
CA PHE A 320 -4.46 12.34 -1.51
C PHE A 320 -5.28 13.18 -0.54
N ILE A 321 -6.61 13.19 -0.68
CA ILE A 321 -7.46 14.12 0.05
C ILE A 321 -8.43 13.35 0.93
N GLU A 322 -8.32 13.54 2.23
CA GLU A 322 -9.27 13.07 3.24
C GLU A 322 -10.29 14.17 3.53
N VAL A 323 -11.58 13.85 3.45
CA VAL A 323 -12.66 14.83 3.55
C VAL A 323 -13.38 14.68 4.89
N LYS A 324 -13.38 15.74 5.69
CA LYS A 324 -14.12 15.78 6.97
C LYS A 324 -15.18 16.88 6.93
N GLY A 325 -16.42 16.46 6.68
CA GLY A 325 -17.61 17.30 6.78
C GLY A 325 -18.10 17.44 8.22
N ARG A 326 -18.44 18.67 8.63
CA ARG A 326 -19.12 18.92 9.91
C ARG A 326 -20.17 20.00 9.79
N VAL A 327 -21.24 19.83 10.56
CA VAL A 327 -22.23 20.89 10.78
C VAL A 327 -21.60 22.07 11.54
N ALA A 328 -22.04 23.29 11.24
CA ALA A 328 -21.60 24.48 11.96
C ALA A 328 -21.81 24.31 13.49
N GLY A 329 -20.75 24.55 14.27
CA GLY A 329 -20.76 24.40 15.73
C GLY A 329 -20.21 23.06 16.26
N ALA A 330 -19.81 22.12 15.38
CA ALA A 330 -19.09 20.92 15.80
C ALA A 330 -17.73 21.28 16.43
N ARG A 331 -17.40 20.62 17.54
CA ARG A 331 -16.17 20.92 18.30
C ARG A 331 -14.97 20.08 17.88
N THR A 332 -15.20 18.90 17.29
CA THR A 332 -14.13 17.93 17.05
C THR A 332 -14.23 17.24 15.69
N VAL A 333 -13.05 16.91 15.14
CA VAL A 333 -12.87 16.01 14.00
C VAL A 333 -12.21 14.73 14.48
N THR A 334 -12.80 13.59 14.15
CA THR A 334 -12.19 12.28 14.38
C THR A 334 -11.43 11.87 13.14
N VAL A 335 -10.16 11.50 13.31
CA VAL A 335 -9.28 11.00 12.24
C VAL A 335 -8.79 9.61 12.62
N THR A 336 -8.85 8.67 11.67
CA THR A 336 -8.42 7.30 11.93
C THR A 336 -6.90 7.13 11.94
N LYS A 337 -6.43 6.04 12.54
CA LYS A 337 -5.02 5.68 12.52
C LYS A 337 -4.52 5.52 11.09
N ASN A 338 -5.28 4.87 10.21
CA ASN A 338 -4.91 4.69 8.81
C ASN A 338 -4.77 6.03 8.06
N GLU A 339 -5.68 6.98 8.29
CA GLU A 339 -5.60 8.34 7.75
C GLU A 339 -4.33 9.07 8.22
N ILE A 340 -4.04 9.03 9.53
CA ILE A 340 -2.86 9.69 10.10
C ILE A 340 -1.57 9.09 9.56
N LEU A 341 -1.46 7.76 9.52
CA LEU A 341 -0.27 7.08 9.00
C LEU A 341 -0.08 7.36 7.50
N THR A 342 -1.16 7.39 6.72
CA THR A 342 -1.09 7.72 5.30
C THR A 342 -0.59 9.16 5.07
N ALA A 343 -1.08 10.12 5.86
CA ALA A 343 -0.61 11.50 5.82
C ALA A 343 0.87 11.65 6.19
N LEU A 344 1.36 10.92 7.19
CA LEU A 344 2.76 10.96 7.61
C LEU A 344 3.70 10.29 6.59
N ASN A 345 3.21 9.28 5.88
CA ASN A 345 3.95 8.63 4.79
C ASN A 345 4.01 9.48 3.51
N LYS A 346 3.03 10.37 3.29
CA LYS A 346 2.89 11.21 2.09
C LYS A 346 2.69 12.69 2.44
N PRO A 347 3.59 13.31 3.23
CA PRO A 347 3.33 14.62 3.83
C PRO A 347 3.20 15.76 2.82
N ASP A 348 3.77 15.61 1.62
CA ASP A 348 3.75 16.65 0.58
C ASP A 348 2.53 16.57 -0.35
N ASP A 349 1.89 15.40 -0.41
CA ASP A 349 0.80 15.11 -1.33
C ASP A 349 -0.54 14.90 -0.60
N TYR A 350 -0.52 14.69 0.72
CA TYR A 350 -1.71 14.51 1.55
C TYR A 350 -2.33 15.83 2.00
N ILE A 351 -3.65 15.92 1.92
CA ILE A 351 -4.46 17.08 2.31
C ILE A 351 -5.63 16.60 3.17
N LEU A 352 -5.83 17.22 4.33
CA LEU A 352 -7.07 17.11 5.09
C LEU A 352 -7.99 18.26 4.66
N ALA A 353 -9.07 17.94 3.95
CA ALA A 353 -10.08 18.89 3.53
C ALA A 353 -11.21 18.96 4.57
N LEU A 354 -11.35 20.12 5.20
CA LEU A 354 -12.41 20.40 6.16
C LEU A 354 -13.55 21.13 5.43
N VAL A 355 -14.77 20.65 5.62
CA VAL A 355 -15.95 21.26 5.01
C VAL A 355 -16.95 21.61 6.10
N GLN A 356 -17.32 22.89 6.18
CA GLN A 356 -18.38 23.34 7.07
C GLN A 356 -19.72 23.37 6.32
N VAL A 357 -20.72 22.71 6.87
CA VAL A 357 -22.09 22.63 6.33
C VAL A 357 -23.06 23.29 7.31
N GLN A 358 -24.00 24.09 6.81
CA GLN A 358 -25.07 24.69 7.59
C GLN A 358 -26.35 24.66 6.77
N GLU A 359 -27.45 24.16 7.35
CA GLU A 359 -28.77 24.08 6.72
C GLU A 359 -28.72 23.42 5.32
N GLY A 360 -27.99 22.30 5.19
CA GLY A 360 -27.85 21.56 3.93
C GLY A 360 -27.00 22.28 2.85
N ARG A 361 -26.28 23.34 3.22
CA ARG A 361 -25.41 24.10 2.31
C ARG A 361 -23.98 24.18 2.81
N VAL A 362 -23.03 24.03 1.88
CA VAL A 362 -21.61 24.19 2.14
C VAL A 362 -21.29 25.67 2.34
N GLN A 363 -20.75 26.02 3.51
CA GLN A 363 -20.37 27.38 3.87
C GLN A 363 -18.91 27.68 3.53
N GLY A 364 -18.05 26.66 3.54
CA GLY A 364 -16.66 26.80 3.18
C GLY A 364 -15.91 25.48 3.13
N VAL A 365 -14.80 25.48 2.39
CA VAL A 365 -13.85 24.38 2.28
C VAL A 365 -12.47 24.91 2.65
N ARG A 366 -11.75 24.20 3.51
CA ARG A 366 -10.36 24.54 3.88
C ARG A 366 -9.45 23.34 3.81
N TYR A 367 -8.26 23.53 3.25
CA TYR A 367 -7.23 22.50 3.12
C TYR A 367 -6.15 22.68 4.17
N VAL A 368 -5.95 21.65 5.00
CA VAL A 368 -4.85 21.58 5.95
C VAL A 368 -3.77 20.66 5.36
N ARG A 369 -2.63 21.25 5.00
CA ARG A 369 -1.44 20.50 4.56
C ARG A 369 -0.61 20.06 5.76
N ARG A 370 -0.02 18.86 5.70
CA ARG A 370 0.71 18.23 6.82
C ARG A 370 -0.09 18.33 8.13
N PRO A 371 -1.34 17.81 8.15
CA PRO A 371 -2.26 18.00 9.27
C PRO A 371 -1.73 17.41 10.58
N PHE A 372 -0.99 16.29 10.50
CA PHE A 372 -0.48 15.54 11.64
C PHE A 372 1.05 15.60 11.73
N ARG A 373 1.57 15.52 12.95
CA ARG A 373 3.02 15.62 13.23
C ARG A 373 3.63 14.35 13.80
N ARG A 374 2.81 13.44 14.33
CA ARG A 374 3.23 12.22 15.02
C ARG A 374 2.19 11.13 14.81
N GLU A 375 2.66 9.90 14.84
CA GLU A 375 1.82 8.72 14.79
C GLU A 375 1.01 8.57 16.09
N PRO A 376 -0.21 8.00 16.04
CA PRO A 376 -0.95 7.66 17.25
C PRO A 376 -0.25 6.56 18.05
N ASP A 377 -0.59 6.45 19.34
CA ASP A 377 -0.15 5.32 20.16
C ASP A 377 -0.57 3.99 19.56
N PHE A 378 0.21 2.93 19.83
CA PHE A 378 0.00 1.63 19.19
C PHE A 378 -1.43 1.08 19.38
N GLY A 379 -2.04 1.32 20.54
CA GLY A 379 -3.39 0.89 20.88
C GLY A 379 -4.53 1.83 20.44
N ALA A 380 -4.22 3.00 19.86
CA ALA A 380 -5.23 3.95 19.41
C ALA A 380 -5.68 3.62 17.97
N ALA A 381 -7.00 3.50 17.75
CA ALA A 381 -7.60 3.31 16.42
C ALA A 381 -7.97 4.64 15.74
N SER A 382 -8.20 5.70 16.52
CA SER A 382 -8.52 7.04 16.03
C SER A 382 -8.05 8.11 17.04
N VAL A 383 -8.00 9.36 16.58
CA VAL A 383 -7.66 10.53 17.39
C VAL A 383 -8.68 11.63 17.11
N ASN A 384 -9.19 12.27 18.17
CA ASN A 384 -10.04 13.45 18.07
C ASN A 384 -9.17 14.71 18.11
N TYR A 385 -9.37 15.58 17.12
CA TYR A 385 -8.75 16.90 17.03
C TYR A 385 -9.80 17.98 17.23
N ASP A 386 -9.37 19.13 17.76
CA ASP A 386 -10.20 20.32 17.86
C ASP A 386 -10.50 20.88 16.46
N TRP A 387 -11.78 21.14 16.19
CA TRP A 387 -12.24 21.62 14.88
C TRP A 387 -11.69 23.01 14.57
N ASP A 388 -11.78 23.94 15.53
CA ASP A 388 -11.41 25.34 15.32
C ASP A 388 -9.89 25.50 15.11
N GLU A 389 -9.08 24.71 15.83
CA GLU A 389 -7.64 24.67 15.62
C GLU A 389 -7.28 24.20 14.20
N LEU A 390 -7.87 23.10 13.75
CA LEU A 390 -7.62 22.58 12.40
C LEU A 390 -8.15 23.51 11.32
N TRP A 391 -9.34 24.07 11.50
CA TRP A 391 -9.96 25.03 10.58
C TRP A 391 -9.13 26.30 10.45
N GLY A 392 -8.61 26.83 11.55
CA GLY A 392 -7.73 28.01 11.59
C GLY A 392 -6.39 27.80 10.87
N ARG A 393 -5.87 26.57 10.88
CA ARG A 393 -4.67 26.17 10.11
C ARG A 393 -4.93 25.94 8.62
N GLY A 394 -6.19 25.78 8.24
CA GLY A 394 -6.59 25.49 6.87
C GLY A 394 -6.56 26.74 5.97
N GLU A 395 -6.20 26.53 4.72
CA GLU A 395 -6.18 27.57 3.67
C GLU A 395 -7.29 27.30 2.64
N GLU A 396 -7.66 28.31 1.85
CA GLU A 396 -8.54 28.08 0.70
C GLU A 396 -7.92 27.10 -0.31
N PRO A 397 -8.72 26.28 -1.01
CA PRO A 397 -8.22 25.35 -2.02
C PRO A 397 -7.36 26.06 -3.07
N ARG A 398 -6.13 25.56 -3.25
CA ARG A 398 -5.15 26.07 -4.22
C ARG A 398 -4.18 24.99 -4.73
#